data_AF-A0A1F6CGZ3-F1
#
_entry.id   AF-A0A1F6CGZ3-F1
#
_cell.length_a   1.000
_cell.length_b   1.000
_cell.length_c   1.000
_cell.angle_alpha   90.00
_cell.angle_beta   90.00
_cell.angle_gamma   90.00
#
_symmetry.space_group_name_H-M   'P 1'
#
loop_
_entity.id
_entity.type
_entity.pdbx_description
1 polymer ?
#
loop_
_entity_poly.entity_id
_entity_poly.type
_entity_poly.pdbx_seq_one_letter_code
_entity_poly.pdbx_strand_id
1 'polypeptide(L)'
;MDSLVVKAVLAGIFFGIWPLLMNRSGISGNSSAMVFSAVILVCVSPLAIATGGVTATANWWMAIGAGVSGAIGLLFFNSMLSRTTPQEVSALFVLAIVVQVAVPALYQIFIIEQITATKGVGFLLAAIGAALLSL
;
A
#
# COMPACT_ATOMS: atom_id res chain seq x y z
N MET A 1 -17.68 2.25 -15.80
CA MET A 1 -16.42 1.78 -15.21
C MET A 1 -16.72 0.56 -14.36
N ASP A 2 -15.87 -0.45 -14.43
CA ASP A 2 -16.05 -1.68 -13.66
C ASP A 2 -15.96 -1.40 -12.15
N SER A 3 -16.76 -2.11 -11.33
CA SER A 3 -16.85 -1.89 -9.87
C SER A 3 -15.48 -2.05 -9.18
N LEU A 4 -14.65 -2.95 -9.70
CA LEU A 4 -13.30 -3.21 -9.21
C LEU A 4 -12.37 -2.00 -9.42
N VAL A 5 -12.45 -1.36 -10.59
CA VAL A 5 -11.61 -0.20 -10.93
C VAL A 5 -11.94 0.98 -10.02
N VAL A 6 -13.22 1.23 -9.75
CA VAL A 6 -13.65 2.29 -8.83
C VAL A 6 -13.10 2.05 -7.42
N LYS A 7 -13.17 0.82 -6.91
CA LYS A 7 -12.61 0.46 -5.60
C LYS A 7 -11.09 0.64 -5.54
N ALA A 8 -10.37 0.26 -6.60
CA ALA A 8 -8.92 0.45 -6.68
C ALA A 8 -8.53 1.94 -6.65
N VAL A 9 -9.26 2.79 -7.39
CA VAL A 9 -9.05 4.24 -7.38
C VAL A 9 -9.28 4.82 -5.98
N LEU A 10 -10.39 4.45 -5.33
CA LEU A 10 -10.68 4.91 -3.98
C LEU A 10 -9.60 4.47 -2.99
N ALA A 11 -9.17 3.21 -3.05
CA ALA A 11 -8.09 2.70 -2.20
C ALA A 11 -6.79 3.53 -2.39
N GLY A 12 -6.42 3.85 -3.63
CA GLY A 12 -5.27 4.70 -3.92
C GLY A 12 -5.40 6.12 -3.33
N ILE A 13 -6.56 6.75 -3.46
CA ILE A 13 -6.82 8.08 -2.90
C ILE A 13 -6.68 8.07 -1.37
N PHE A 14 -7.32 7.11 -0.68
CA PHE A 14 -7.23 7.01 0.78
C PHE A 14 -5.81 6.66 1.25
N PHE A 15 -5.10 5.81 0.52
CA PHE A 15 -3.69 5.50 0.81
C PHE A 15 -2.77 6.72 0.65
N GLY A 16 -3.06 7.62 -0.29
CA GLY A 16 -2.32 8.89 -0.44
C GLY A 16 -2.67 9.94 0.61
N ILE A 17 -3.94 10.07 0.99
CA ILE A 17 -4.40 11.06 1.99
C ILE A 17 -3.90 10.70 3.39
N TRP A 18 -3.91 9.41 3.75
CA TRP A 18 -3.61 8.98 5.11
C TRP A 18 -2.24 9.45 5.63
N PRO A 19 -1.12 9.32 4.89
CA PRO A 19 0.17 9.75 5.43
C PRO A 19 0.35 11.26 5.49
N LEU A 20 -0.37 12.04 4.67
CA LEU A 20 -0.41 13.50 4.80
C LEU A 20 -1.04 13.91 6.14
N LEU A 21 -2.13 13.25 6.53
CA LEU A 21 -2.76 13.46 7.83
C LEU A 21 -1.87 12.97 8.97
N MET A 22 -1.24 11.80 8.82
CA MET A 22 -0.40 11.24 9.88
C MET A 22 0.90 12.00 10.11
N ASN A 23 1.59 12.45 9.06
CA ASN A 23 2.77 13.31 9.21
C ASN A 23 2.43 14.59 10.00
N ARG A 24 1.24 15.15 9.76
CA ARG A 24 0.76 16.35 10.47
C ARG A 24 0.21 16.09 11.87
N SER A 25 -0.01 14.84 12.26
CA SER A 25 -0.56 14.50 13.58
C SER A 25 0.42 14.69 14.74
N GLY A 26 1.74 14.75 14.45
CA GLY A 26 2.79 14.83 15.48
C GLY A 26 2.98 13.55 16.30
N ILE A 27 2.28 12.47 15.95
CA ILE A 27 2.37 11.18 16.65
C ILE A 27 3.66 10.47 16.23
N SER A 28 4.33 9.81 17.18
CA SER A 28 5.52 8.99 16.90
C SER A 28 5.21 7.85 15.92
N GLY A 29 6.18 7.41 15.12
CA GLY A 29 5.97 6.38 14.10
C GLY A 29 5.36 5.08 14.64
N ASN A 30 5.86 4.58 15.77
CA ASN A 30 5.32 3.36 16.39
C ASN A 30 3.89 3.56 16.91
N SER A 31 3.61 4.71 17.53
CA SER A 31 2.27 5.06 17.98
C SER A 31 1.29 5.20 16.81
N SER A 32 1.73 5.76 15.67
CA SER A 32 0.91 5.90 14.47
C SER A 32 0.59 4.55 13.84
N ALA A 33 1.57 3.64 13.75
CA ALA A 33 1.36 2.27 13.28
C ALA A 33 0.37 1.48 14.16
N MET A 34 0.45 1.67 15.48
CA MET A 34 -0.49 1.07 16.44
C MET A 34 -1.91 1.61 16.24
N VAL A 35 -2.08 2.94 16.15
CA VAL A 35 -3.38 3.57 15.91
C VAL A 35 -3.99 3.09 14.59
N PHE A 36 -3.20 3.06 13.51
CA PHE A 36 -3.64 2.55 12.22
C PHE A 36 -4.14 1.11 12.32
N SER A 37 -3.34 0.23 12.92
CA SER A 37 -3.69 -1.20 13.07
C SER A 37 -4.96 -1.39 13.91
N ALA A 38 -5.13 -0.63 14.98
CA ALA A 38 -6.31 -0.68 15.84
C ALA A 38 -7.58 -0.21 15.09
N VAL A 39 -7.49 0.89 14.34
CA VAL A 39 -8.61 1.38 13.51
C VAL A 39 -8.99 0.36 12.45
N ILE A 40 -8.01 -0.21 11.73
CA ILE A 40 -8.24 -1.24 10.73
C ILE A 40 -8.91 -2.47 11.36
N LEU A 41 -8.44 -2.93 12.52
CA LEU A 41 -9.06 -4.06 13.22
C LEU A 41 -10.54 -3.76 13.54
N VAL A 42 -10.84 -2.61 14.12
CA VAL A 42 -12.23 -2.25 14.50
C VAL A 42 -13.13 -2.06 13.27
N CYS A 43 -12.63 -1.44 12.20
CA CYS A 43 -13.43 -1.16 11.02
C CYS A 43 -13.62 -2.38 10.11
N VAL A 44 -12.59 -3.22 9.94
CA VAL A 44 -12.60 -4.34 8.97
C VAL A 44 -13.19 -5.61 9.58
N SER A 45 -12.99 -5.88 10.88
CA SER A 45 -13.46 -7.13 11.50
C SER A 45 -14.98 -7.35 11.41
N PRO A 46 -15.85 -6.35 11.67
CA PRO A 46 -17.30 -6.53 11.56
C PRO A 46 -17.74 -6.88 10.14
N LEU A 47 -17.11 -6.25 9.13
CA LEU A 47 -17.36 -6.55 7.71
C LEU A 47 -16.91 -7.97 7.36
N ALA A 48 -15.73 -8.38 7.82
CA ALA A 48 -15.22 -9.73 7.59
C ALA A 48 -16.14 -10.80 8.20
N ILE A 49 -16.64 -10.58 9.43
CA ILE A 49 -17.57 -11.48 10.11
C ILE A 49 -18.92 -11.53 9.37
N ALA A 50 -19.47 -10.37 8.99
CA ALA A 50 -20.77 -10.29 8.32
C ALA A 50 -20.82 -11.00 6.96
N THR A 51 -19.67 -11.09 6.27
CA THR A 51 -19.57 -11.77 4.97
C THR A 51 -19.32 -13.28 5.05
N GLY A 52 -19.24 -13.86 6.25
CA GLY A 52 -19.15 -15.31 6.43
C GLY A 52 -17.81 -15.91 6.00
N GLY A 53 -16.70 -15.22 6.31
CA GLY A 53 -15.33 -15.51 5.88
C GLY A 53 -15.03 -16.97 5.50
N VAL A 54 -14.79 -17.19 4.21
CA VAL A 54 -14.37 -18.49 3.66
C VAL A 54 -12.94 -18.79 4.12
N THR A 55 -12.83 -19.54 5.21
CA THR A 55 -11.53 -19.87 5.85
C THR A 55 -11.09 -21.30 5.59
N ALA A 56 -11.98 -22.17 5.11
CA ALA A 56 -11.72 -23.61 4.96
C ALA A 56 -10.63 -23.95 3.93
N THR A 57 -10.42 -23.10 2.93
CA THR A 57 -9.38 -23.28 1.89
C THR A 57 -8.24 -22.27 2.01
N ALA A 58 -8.18 -21.52 3.11
CA ALA A 58 -7.19 -20.47 3.28
C ALA A 58 -5.80 -21.06 3.59
N ASN A 59 -4.78 -20.60 2.86
CA ASN A 59 -3.40 -20.88 3.22
C ASN A 59 -2.97 -19.95 4.35
N TRP A 60 -3.18 -20.39 5.59
CA TRP A 60 -2.90 -19.62 6.79
C TRP A 60 -1.43 -19.22 6.94
N TRP A 61 -0.49 -20.04 6.46
CA TRP A 61 0.93 -19.68 6.53
C TRP A 61 1.27 -18.49 5.63
N MET A 62 0.72 -18.45 4.42
CA MET A 62 0.87 -17.28 3.54
C MET A 62 0.15 -16.06 4.11
N ALA A 63 -1.05 -16.23 4.69
CA ALA A 63 -1.79 -15.13 5.29
C ALA A 63 -1.03 -14.52 6.50
N ILE A 64 -0.49 -15.36 7.38
CA ILE A 64 0.33 -14.93 8.53
C ILE A 64 1.61 -14.26 8.02
N GLY A 65 2.30 -14.85 7.03
CA GLY A 65 3.50 -14.27 6.44
C GLY A 65 3.26 -12.89 5.81
N ALA A 66 2.15 -12.73 5.09
CA ALA A 66 1.71 -11.45 4.55
C ALA A 66 1.40 -10.44 5.67
N GLY A 67 0.73 -10.88 6.74
CA GLY A 67 0.45 -10.05 7.92
C GLY A 67 1.71 -9.54 8.61
N VAL A 68 2.69 -10.41 8.85
CA VAL A 68 3.99 -10.03 9.45
C VAL A 68 4.75 -9.06 8.54
N SER A 69 4.83 -9.37 7.24
CA SER A 69 5.50 -8.50 6.26
C SER A 69 4.83 -7.12 6.19
N GLY A 70 3.51 -7.07 6.19
CA GLY A 70 2.72 -5.85 6.23
C GLY A 70 2.94 -5.05 7.52
N ALA A 71 3.01 -5.70 8.67
CA ALA A 71 3.28 -5.05 9.96
C ALA A 71 4.68 -4.40 9.99
N ILE A 72 5.70 -5.12 9.53
CA ILE A 72 7.07 -4.60 9.41
C ILE A 72 7.10 -3.39 8.46
N GLY A 73 6.48 -3.52 7.28
CA GLY A 73 6.38 -2.42 6.32
C GLY A 73 5.69 -1.19 6.91
N LEU A 74 4.60 -1.38 7.64
CA LEU A 74 3.87 -0.31 8.30
C LEU A 74 4.71 0.39 9.38
N LEU A 75 5.47 -0.36 10.18
CA LEU A 75 6.36 0.20 11.21
C LEU A 75 7.46 1.06 10.59
N PHE A 76 8.12 0.58 9.54
CA PHE A 76 9.14 1.36 8.83
C PHE A 76 8.54 2.59 8.16
N PHE A 77 7.41 2.43 7.47
CA PHE A 77 6.75 3.53 6.78
C PHE A 77 6.32 4.64 7.75
N ASN A 78 5.69 4.30 8.88
CA ASN A 78 5.32 5.29 9.89
C ASN A 78 6.54 5.90 10.60
N SER A 79 7.60 5.12 10.83
CA SER A 79 8.86 5.64 11.38
C SER A 79 9.48 6.68 10.46
N MET A 80 9.49 6.45 9.14
CA MET A 80 9.93 7.43 8.15
C MET A 80 9.05 8.67 8.19
N LEU A 81 7.72 8.51 8.03
CA LEU A 81 6.77 9.63 8.03
C LEU A 81 6.86 10.51 9.28
N SER A 82 7.11 9.94 10.45
CA SER A 82 7.21 10.70 11.69
C SER A 82 8.47 11.57 11.81
N ARG A 83 9.48 11.33 10.95
CA ARG A 83 10.78 12.01 10.97
C ARG A 83 10.99 12.94 9.77
N THR A 84 10.15 12.82 8.76
CA THR A 84 10.32 13.52 7.49
C THR A 84 9.60 14.87 7.50
N THR A 85 10.26 15.89 6.95
CA THR A 85 9.64 17.22 6.81
C THR A 85 8.50 17.18 5.78
N PRO A 86 7.49 18.07 5.86
CA PRO A 86 6.39 18.09 4.89
C PRO A 86 6.83 18.18 3.42
N GLN A 87 7.99 18.81 3.16
CA GLN A 87 8.58 18.94 1.83
C GLN A 87 9.16 17.63 1.32
N GLU A 88 9.74 16.81 2.20
CA GLU A 88 10.35 15.52 1.85
C GLU A 88 9.32 14.37 1.83
N VAL A 89 8.16 14.56 2.46
CA VAL A 89 7.06 13.57 2.47
C VAL A 89 6.56 13.27 1.04
N SER A 90 6.52 14.27 0.17
CA SER A 90 6.15 14.07 -1.25
C SER A 90 7.11 13.13 -1.96
N ALA A 91 8.42 13.27 -1.74
CA ALA A 91 9.43 12.38 -2.31
C ALA A 91 9.30 10.94 -1.78
N LEU A 92 9.02 10.76 -0.48
CA LEU A 92 8.75 9.44 0.09
C LEU A 92 7.50 8.79 -0.51
N PHE A 93 6.46 9.56 -0.78
CA PHE A 93 5.26 9.05 -1.46
C PHE A 93 5.55 8.57 -2.87
N VAL A 94 6.31 9.36 -3.63
CA VAL A 94 6.72 9.00 -4.98
C VAL A 94 7.52 7.69 -4.96
N LEU A 95 8.48 7.56 -4.05
CA LEU A 95 9.24 6.32 -3.87
C LEU A 95 8.33 5.14 -3.50
N ALA A 96 7.37 5.34 -2.61
CA ALA A 96 6.40 4.30 -2.23
C ALA A 96 5.53 3.87 -3.43
N ILE A 97 5.16 4.80 -4.31
CA ILE A 97 4.43 4.50 -5.55
C ILE A 97 5.31 3.67 -6.49
N VAL A 98 6.59 4.03 -6.67
CA VAL A 98 7.52 3.24 -7.50
C VAL A 98 7.59 1.80 -7.03
N VAL A 99 7.79 1.59 -5.72
CA VAL A 99 7.86 0.24 -5.14
C VAL A 99 6.53 -0.51 -5.34
N GLN A 100 5.39 0.16 -5.14
CA GLN A 100 4.06 -0.43 -5.33
C GLN A 100 3.74 -0.75 -6.80
N VAL A 101 4.39 -0.09 -7.77
CA VAL A 101 4.27 -0.43 -9.19
C VAL A 101 5.24 -1.56 -9.57
N ALA A 102 6.45 -1.54 -9.00
CA ALA A 102 7.48 -2.53 -9.29
C ALA A 102 7.08 -3.94 -8.84
N VAL A 103 6.47 -4.10 -7.66
CA VAL A 103 6.10 -5.42 -7.12
C VAL A 103 5.06 -6.15 -8.00
N PRO A 104 3.94 -5.53 -8.42
CA PRO A 104 3.01 -6.11 -9.39
C PRO A 104 3.65 -6.37 -10.76
N ALA A 105 4.60 -5.52 -11.18
CA ALA A 105 5.36 -5.77 -12.40
C ALA A 105 6.12 -7.09 -12.26
N LEU A 106 6.96 -7.23 -11.24
CA LEU A 106 7.70 -8.47 -10.96
C LEU A 106 6.78 -9.69 -10.88
N TYR A 107 5.61 -9.57 -10.26
CA TYR A 107 4.61 -10.65 -10.23
C TYR A 107 4.15 -11.06 -11.64
N GLN A 108 3.85 -10.10 -12.52
CA GLN A 108 3.47 -10.38 -13.92
C GLN A 108 4.61 -11.03 -14.71
N ILE A 109 5.87 -10.66 -14.42
CA ILE A 109 7.06 -11.24 -15.07
C ILE A 109 7.31 -12.67 -14.60
N PHE A 110 7.39 -12.89 -13.28
CA PHE A 110 7.91 -14.13 -12.71
C PHE A 110 6.84 -15.17 -12.35
N ILE A 111 5.59 -14.76 -12.18
CA ILE A 111 4.51 -15.69 -11.78
C ILE A 111 3.56 -15.96 -12.95
N ILE A 112 3.17 -14.91 -13.68
CA ILE A 112 2.23 -15.05 -14.81
C ILE A 112 2.98 -15.34 -16.12
N GLU A 113 4.27 -15.01 -16.21
CA GLU A 113 5.11 -15.15 -17.42
C GLU A 113 4.54 -14.45 -18.67
N GLN A 114 3.68 -13.43 -18.49
CA GLN A 114 3.04 -12.70 -19.59
C GLN A 114 3.24 -11.20 -19.47
N ILE A 115 4.33 -10.69 -20.09
CA ILE A 115 4.49 -9.27 -20.35
C ILE A 115 4.02 -8.97 -21.78
N THR A 116 2.79 -8.47 -21.90
CA THR A 116 2.36 -7.81 -23.14
C THR A 116 3.11 -6.47 -23.27
N ALA A 117 3.48 -6.07 -24.49
CA ALA A 117 4.17 -4.79 -24.74
C ALA A 117 3.43 -3.59 -24.09
N THR A 118 2.10 -3.60 -24.08
CA THR A 118 1.26 -2.59 -23.44
C THR A 118 1.48 -2.49 -21.92
N LYS A 119 1.64 -3.62 -21.21
CA LYS A 119 1.93 -3.64 -19.77
C LYS A 119 3.34 -3.10 -19.50
N GLY A 120 4.31 -3.46 -20.34
CA GLY A 120 5.68 -2.96 -20.26
C GLY A 120 5.74 -1.42 -20.39
N VAL A 121 5.03 -0.86 -21.38
CA VAL A 121 4.90 0.59 -21.55
C VAL A 121 4.22 1.23 -20.33
N GLY A 122 3.16 0.62 -19.79
CA GLY A 122 2.49 1.11 -18.60
C GLY A 122 3.42 1.21 -17.38
N PHE A 123 4.22 0.17 -17.12
CA PHE A 123 5.20 0.19 -16.03
C PHE A 123 6.31 1.22 -16.25
N LEU A 124 6.81 1.35 -17.48
CA LEU A 124 7.81 2.36 -17.83
C LEU A 124 7.27 3.79 -17.61
N LEU A 125 6.06 4.08 -18.09
CA LEU A 125 5.42 5.38 -17.90
C LEU A 125 5.17 5.69 -16.42
N ALA A 126 4.77 4.69 -15.63
CA ALA A 126 4.60 4.86 -14.18
C ALA A 126 5.94 5.16 -13.48
N ALA A 127 7.03 4.48 -13.88
CA ALA A 127 8.37 4.77 -13.36
C ALA A 127 8.87 6.17 -13.76
N ILE A 128 8.66 6.59 -15.01
CA ILE A 128 9.00 7.94 -15.49
C ILE A 128 8.18 8.99 -14.74
N GLY A 129 6.86 8.81 -14.61
CA GLY A 129 5.99 9.74 -13.90
C GLY A 129 6.40 9.90 -12.45
N ALA A 130 6.77 8.80 -11.79
CA ALA A 130 7.33 8.87 -10.45
C ALA A 130 8.68 9.61 -10.43
N ALA A 131 9.63 9.28 -11.31
CA ALA A 131 10.91 9.98 -11.37
C ALA A 131 10.76 11.50 -11.57
N LEU A 132 9.85 11.92 -12.44
CA LEU A 132 9.55 13.34 -12.68
C LEU A 132 8.93 14.03 -11.46
N LEU A 133 8.11 13.32 -10.67
CA LEU A 133 7.52 13.87 -9.44
C LEU A 133 8.51 13.95 -8.27
N SER A 134 9.66 13.25 -8.37
CA SER A 134 10.72 13.29 -7.36
C SER A 134 11.84 14.31 -7.65
N LEU A 135 11.85 14.94 -8.82
CA LEU A 135 12.80 15.99 -9.22
C LEU A 135 12.26 17.38 -8.88
#